data_AF-A0A4Q5EWA4-F1
#
_entry.id   AF-A0A4Q5EWA4-F1
#
_cell.length_a   1.000
_cell.length_b   1.000
_cell.length_c   1.000
_cell.angle_alpha   90.00
_cell.angle_beta   90.00
_cell.angle_gamma   90.00
#
_symmetry.space_group_name_H-M   'P 1'
#
loop_
_entity.id
_entity.type
_entity.pdbx_description
1 polymer ?
#
loop_
_entity_poly.entity_id
_entity_poly.type
_entity_poly.pdbx_seq_one_letter_code
_entity_poly.pdbx_strand_id
1 'polypeptide(L)'
;MEEKNEFNQLSFLTSQDFTFGNAPLYFENIPDELKKSEDIKKIVNYNNRNKGIITNDFLIWALETGISYDVISWFIKDFSGQSDQELLWIIDSFFKCYTIYLDESNNCVKFRFKDIKGNTNVKWYNDFVLSGIAFEGDSDPIRIEELFRKFELQKNITDVKLKHIANYNGEDSERFVDILKSDKVSILLETLLQSNRVYIHWATQNLLYYSLVDIVDSVLELPFIHDEVKNILYNYAVNDQEGLLSLLAQYDYPNIKEDKISSFCEQLICWIESLTPQSIEEDFALELLRQGTKTSRRINHLLFLEDNTDKLLIENFVPIYAMRAVAFPNSNIHFDKCGIVESNIQTYIDTYCVNKAPNYDFLNSKNSRWIQLSDMVSGINGALMAYVNLHDIRSIRERLRYFDETQNRNLVMFMKLRKISSRKNKYFDNMSKNLQQIERIQFLMEYCNL
;
A
#
# COMPACT_ATOMS: atom_id res chain seq x y z
N MET A 1 27.35 -24.86 2.00
CA MET A 1 26.03 -24.53 2.56
C MET A 1 25.53 -23.41 1.65
N GLU A 2 24.87 -23.77 0.56
CA GLU A 2 24.25 -22.78 -0.31
C GLU A 2 23.11 -22.18 0.50
N GLU A 3 23.21 -20.89 0.83
CA GLU A 3 22.07 -20.13 1.35
C GLU A 3 21.00 -20.16 0.26
N LYS A 4 20.03 -21.06 0.39
CA LYS A 4 18.72 -20.85 -0.19
C LYS A 4 18.11 -19.64 0.53
N ASN A 5 18.47 -18.44 0.08
CA ASN A 5 17.52 -17.34 0.13
C ASN A 5 16.42 -17.69 -0.87
N GLU A 6 15.57 -18.66 -0.51
CA GLU A 6 14.33 -18.90 -1.24
C GLU A 6 13.41 -17.73 -0.91
N PHE A 7 13.39 -16.77 -1.83
CA PHE A 7 12.41 -15.70 -1.87
C PHE A 7 11.03 -16.33 -1.68
N ASN A 8 10.35 -16.01 -0.57
CA ASN A 8 9.09 -16.62 -0.17
C ASN A 8 8.05 -15.55 0.17
N GLN A 9 6.78 -15.93 0.32
CA GLN A 9 5.71 -14.95 0.55
C GLN A 9 5.92 -14.11 1.82
N LEU A 10 6.56 -14.68 2.85
CA LEU A 10 6.85 -13.97 4.09
C LEU A 10 7.84 -12.82 3.87
N SER A 11 8.84 -13.02 3.00
CA SER A 11 9.86 -11.98 2.71
C SER A 11 9.30 -10.73 2.03
N PHE A 12 8.13 -10.81 1.40
CA PHE A 12 7.45 -9.63 0.85
C PHE A 12 6.70 -8.81 1.91
N LEU A 13 6.42 -9.39 3.08
CA LEU A 13 5.62 -8.75 4.13
C LEU A 13 6.46 -8.24 5.29
N THR A 14 7.51 -8.99 5.66
CA THR A 14 8.33 -8.67 6.81
C THR A 14 9.79 -9.08 6.59
N SER A 15 10.69 -8.29 7.18
CA SER A 15 12.10 -8.64 7.30
C SER A 15 12.44 -9.23 8.67
N GLN A 16 11.43 -9.44 9.54
CA GLN A 16 11.64 -10.04 10.85
C GLN A 16 11.89 -11.55 10.73
N ASP A 17 12.86 -12.03 11.51
CA ASP A 17 13.16 -13.45 11.64
C ASP A 17 12.57 -13.97 12.95
N PHE A 18 11.48 -14.74 12.87
CA PHE A 18 10.85 -15.34 14.03
C PHE A 18 11.57 -16.63 14.37
N THR A 19 12.13 -16.71 15.58
CA THR A 19 12.68 -17.95 16.12
C THR A 19 12.32 -18.10 17.60
N PHE A 20 11.64 -19.18 17.96
CA PHE A 20 11.29 -19.49 19.35
C PHE A 20 11.22 -21.01 19.60
N GLY A 21 11.25 -21.38 20.88
CA GLY A 21 11.29 -22.77 21.32
C GLY A 21 10.02 -23.16 22.09
N ASN A 22 9.54 -24.36 21.81
CA ASN A 22 8.38 -24.98 22.44
C ASN A 22 8.76 -26.24 23.22
N ALA A 23 7.91 -26.59 24.19
CA ALA A 23 7.94 -27.92 24.76
C ALA A 23 7.52 -28.98 23.72
N PRO A 24 7.88 -30.26 23.93
CA PRO A 24 7.26 -31.35 23.19
C PRO A 24 5.74 -31.27 23.33
N LEU A 25 5.03 -31.39 22.20
CA LEU A 25 3.58 -31.29 22.14
C LEU A 25 2.97 -32.69 22.21
N TYR A 26 2.16 -32.93 23.23
CA TYR A 26 1.45 -34.19 23.46
C TYR A 26 -0.06 -34.03 23.31
N PHE A 27 -0.76 -35.16 23.15
CA PHE A 27 -2.22 -35.19 22.99
C PHE A 27 -2.98 -34.52 24.15
N GLU A 28 -2.41 -34.57 25.35
CA GLU A 28 -2.97 -33.97 26.57
C GLU A 28 -2.94 -32.44 26.56
N ASN A 29 -2.03 -31.83 25.79
CA ASN A 29 -1.90 -30.38 25.69
C ASN A 29 -2.92 -29.76 24.73
N ILE A 30 -3.54 -30.56 23.87
CA ILE A 30 -4.41 -30.09 22.80
C ILE A 30 -5.84 -29.86 23.36
N PRO A 31 -6.49 -28.71 23.07
CA PRO A 31 -7.90 -28.48 23.41
C PRO A 31 -8.82 -29.52 22.78
N ASP A 32 -9.86 -29.94 23.50
CA ASP A 32 -10.78 -31.01 23.06
C ASP A 32 -11.42 -30.73 21.69
N GLU A 33 -11.72 -29.46 21.40
CA GLU A 33 -12.27 -28.98 20.13
C GLU A 33 -11.31 -29.19 18.94
N LEU A 34 -10.00 -29.15 19.18
CA LEU A 34 -8.98 -29.30 18.13
C LEU A 34 -8.47 -30.73 17.99
N LYS A 35 -8.68 -31.62 18.98
CA LYS A 35 -8.17 -33.01 18.98
C LYS A 35 -8.60 -33.84 17.77
N LYS A 36 -9.72 -33.50 17.14
CA LYS A 36 -10.24 -34.20 15.95
C LYS A 36 -9.66 -33.64 14.63
N SER A 37 -9.00 -32.49 14.67
CA SER A 37 -8.41 -31.87 13.48
C SER A 37 -7.19 -32.65 12.99
N GLU A 38 -7.15 -32.94 11.70
CA GLU A 38 -5.97 -33.55 11.07
C GLU A 38 -4.77 -32.60 11.06
N ASP A 39 -5.01 -31.29 11.03
CA ASP A 39 -3.96 -30.27 11.04
C ASP A 39 -3.17 -30.27 12.34
N ILE A 40 -3.81 -30.59 13.47
CA ILE A 40 -3.14 -30.73 14.75
C ILE A 40 -2.10 -31.84 14.70
N LYS A 41 -2.40 -32.97 14.06
CA LYS A 41 -1.43 -34.06 13.91
C LYS A 41 -0.21 -33.62 13.11
N LYS A 42 -0.41 -32.80 12.08
CA LYS A 42 0.69 -32.20 11.30
C LYS A 42 1.56 -31.30 12.20
N ILE A 43 0.96 -30.39 12.98
CA ILE A 43 1.69 -29.50 13.91
C ILE A 43 2.46 -30.30 14.95
N VAL A 44 1.84 -31.30 15.61
CA VAL A 44 2.50 -32.16 16.60
C VAL A 44 3.74 -32.82 16.00
N ASN A 45 3.60 -33.37 14.79
CA ASN A 45 4.70 -34.02 14.10
C ASN A 45 5.81 -33.03 13.75
N TYR A 46 5.46 -31.84 13.23
CA TYR A 46 6.44 -30.80 12.93
C TYR A 46 7.19 -30.35 14.18
N ASN A 47 6.46 -29.96 15.24
CA ASN A 47 7.02 -29.47 16.48
C ASN A 47 8.00 -30.49 17.08
N ASN A 48 7.57 -31.75 17.21
CA ASN A 48 8.38 -32.77 17.88
C ASN A 48 9.58 -33.22 17.04
N ARG A 49 9.46 -33.28 15.70
CA ARG A 49 10.60 -33.57 14.80
C ARG A 49 11.66 -32.47 14.84
N ASN A 50 11.23 -31.21 14.94
CA ASN A 50 12.10 -30.05 15.06
C ASN A 50 12.50 -29.73 16.50
N LYS A 51 12.28 -30.66 17.45
CA LYS A 51 12.65 -30.50 18.87
C LYS A 51 12.06 -29.24 19.53
N GLY A 52 10.88 -28.82 19.07
CA GLY A 52 10.18 -27.63 19.52
C GLY A 52 10.69 -26.32 18.92
N ILE A 53 11.68 -26.34 18.03
CA ILE A 53 12.20 -25.11 17.41
C ILE A 53 11.28 -24.70 16.26
N ILE A 54 10.77 -23.47 16.34
CA ILE A 54 9.89 -22.86 15.35
C ILE A 54 10.61 -21.66 14.73
N THR A 55 10.69 -21.63 13.41
CA THR A 55 11.34 -20.59 12.60
C THR A 55 10.36 -20.05 11.55
N ASN A 56 10.78 -19.08 10.74
CA ASN A 56 10.03 -18.63 9.55
C ASN A 56 9.65 -19.80 8.60
N ASP A 57 10.48 -20.85 8.51
CA ASP A 57 10.19 -22.05 7.71
C ASP A 57 8.92 -22.77 8.17
N PHE A 58 8.58 -22.72 9.46
CA PHE A 58 7.33 -23.28 9.97
C PHE A 58 6.12 -22.54 9.40
N LEU A 59 6.19 -21.21 9.30
CA LEU A 59 5.09 -20.39 8.78
C LEU A 59 4.84 -20.71 7.30
N ILE A 60 5.93 -20.82 6.53
CA ILE A 60 5.88 -21.22 5.12
C ILE A 60 5.33 -22.63 4.98
N TRP A 61 5.88 -23.60 5.70
CA TRP A 61 5.39 -24.98 5.71
C TRP A 61 3.91 -25.07 6.09
N ALA A 62 3.47 -24.32 7.10
CA ALA A 62 2.09 -24.34 7.54
C ALA A 62 1.14 -23.76 6.48
N LEU A 63 1.58 -22.71 5.77
CA LEU A 63 0.84 -22.11 4.67
C LEU A 63 0.67 -23.10 3.50
N GLU A 64 1.76 -23.76 3.10
CA GLU A 64 1.80 -24.75 2.00
C GLU A 64 0.99 -26.00 2.32
N THR A 65 1.01 -26.44 3.57
CA THR A 65 0.25 -27.63 4.02
C THR A 65 -1.21 -27.33 4.37
N GLY A 66 -1.63 -26.08 4.24
CA GLY A 66 -3.01 -25.63 4.41
C GLY A 66 -3.51 -25.78 5.85
N ILE A 67 -2.67 -25.50 6.84
CA ILE A 67 -3.08 -25.51 8.25
C ILE A 67 -4.20 -24.48 8.47
N SER A 68 -5.29 -24.90 9.12
CA SER A 68 -6.40 -24.01 9.47
C SER A 68 -6.01 -22.91 10.46
N TYR A 69 -6.66 -21.74 10.33
CA TYR A 69 -6.46 -20.58 11.21
C TYR A 69 -6.61 -20.93 12.69
N ASP A 70 -7.64 -21.67 13.07
CA ASP A 70 -7.90 -22.01 14.48
C ASP A 70 -6.74 -22.82 15.08
N VAL A 71 -6.22 -23.78 14.31
CA VAL A 71 -5.13 -24.66 14.75
C VAL A 71 -3.81 -23.90 14.86
N ILE A 72 -3.43 -23.10 13.86
CA ILE A 72 -2.18 -22.33 13.92
C ILE A 72 -2.26 -21.18 14.93
N SER A 73 -3.42 -20.52 15.04
CA SER A 73 -3.62 -19.44 16.02
C SER A 73 -3.47 -19.99 17.43
N TRP A 74 -4.10 -21.12 17.75
CA TRP A 74 -3.91 -21.79 19.03
C TRP A 74 -2.45 -22.19 19.26
N PHE A 75 -1.81 -22.81 18.27
CA PHE A 75 -0.43 -23.27 18.42
C PHE A 75 0.53 -22.12 18.71
N ILE A 76 0.41 -21.01 17.99
CA ILE A 76 1.30 -19.85 18.15
C ILE A 76 0.97 -19.06 19.41
N LYS A 77 -0.30 -18.70 19.63
CA LYS A 77 -0.69 -17.82 20.75
C LYS A 77 -0.71 -18.56 22.08
N ASP A 78 -1.40 -19.69 22.13
CA ASP A 78 -1.75 -20.34 23.38
C ASP A 78 -0.69 -21.37 23.79
N PHE A 79 -0.28 -22.25 22.86
CA PHE A 79 0.71 -23.27 23.18
C PHE A 79 2.14 -22.71 23.21
N SER A 80 2.52 -21.92 22.21
CA SER A 80 3.86 -21.33 22.12
C SER A 80 4.00 -20.03 22.95
N GLY A 81 2.89 -19.51 23.49
CA GLY A 81 2.88 -18.31 24.33
C GLY A 81 3.31 -17.03 23.61
N GLN A 82 3.20 -16.97 22.28
CA GLN A 82 3.69 -15.84 21.50
C GLN A 82 2.70 -14.66 21.52
N SER A 83 3.21 -13.49 21.85
CA SER A 83 2.46 -12.22 21.86
C SER A 83 3.07 -11.16 20.94
N ASP A 84 4.06 -11.53 20.11
CA ASP A 84 4.67 -10.61 19.15
C ASP A 84 3.64 -10.15 18.11
N GLN A 85 3.37 -8.86 18.05
CA GLN A 85 2.26 -8.32 17.27
C GLN A 85 2.46 -8.50 15.75
N GLU A 86 3.71 -8.46 15.27
CA GLU A 86 4.04 -8.70 13.88
C GLU A 86 3.70 -10.13 13.48
N LEU A 87 4.16 -11.10 14.28
CA LEU A 87 3.84 -12.51 14.11
C LEU A 87 2.32 -12.73 14.11
N LEU A 88 1.60 -12.10 15.06
CA LEU A 88 0.14 -12.24 15.13
C LEU A 88 -0.58 -11.67 13.90
N TRP A 89 -0.11 -10.55 13.35
CA TRP A 89 -0.65 -10.00 12.10
C TRP A 89 -0.35 -10.89 10.90
N ILE A 90 0.81 -11.52 10.85
CA ILE A 90 1.17 -12.48 9.79
C ILE A 90 0.26 -13.71 9.88
N ILE A 91 0.07 -14.27 11.09
CA ILE A 91 -0.85 -15.39 11.28
C ILE A 91 -2.28 -15.03 10.85
N ASP A 92 -2.76 -13.85 11.23
CA ASP A 92 -4.08 -13.37 10.83
C ASP A 92 -4.18 -13.15 9.31
N SER A 93 -3.17 -12.55 8.68
CA SER A 93 -3.15 -12.24 7.24
C SER A 93 -3.04 -13.50 6.38
N PHE A 94 -2.14 -14.41 6.75
CA PHE A 94 -1.87 -15.63 5.99
C PHE A 94 -2.96 -16.66 6.15
N PHE A 95 -3.47 -16.89 7.36
CA PHE A 95 -4.29 -18.07 7.62
C PHE A 95 -5.77 -17.78 7.78
N LYS A 96 -6.15 -16.55 8.16
CA LYS A 96 -7.57 -16.20 8.28
C LYS A 96 -8.17 -15.98 6.90
N CYS A 97 -9.38 -16.50 6.71
CA CYS A 97 -10.14 -16.27 5.49
C CYS A 97 -10.85 -14.90 5.58
N TYR A 98 -10.55 -14.01 4.63
CA TYR A 98 -11.29 -12.79 4.39
C TYR A 98 -12.00 -12.86 3.03
N THR A 99 -13.10 -12.12 2.90
CA THR A 99 -13.60 -11.67 1.60
C THR A 99 -13.16 -10.23 1.40
N ILE A 100 -12.44 -9.94 0.31
CA ILE A 100 -11.82 -8.65 0.04
C ILE A 100 -12.30 -8.14 -1.31
N TYR A 101 -12.88 -6.95 -1.35
CA TYR A 101 -13.28 -6.28 -2.59
C TYR A 101 -12.39 -5.06 -2.84
N LEU A 102 -11.97 -4.85 -4.08
CA LEU A 102 -11.03 -3.79 -4.44
C LEU A 102 -11.46 -3.02 -5.69
N ASP A 103 -11.16 -1.72 -5.69
CA ASP A 103 -11.23 -0.83 -6.83
C ASP A 103 -10.10 0.21 -6.77
N GLU A 104 -9.75 0.82 -7.89
CA GLU A 104 -8.75 1.88 -8.00
C GLU A 104 -9.36 3.29 -7.90
N SER A 105 -8.66 4.22 -7.24
CA SER A 105 -9.18 5.59 -7.03
C SER A 105 -9.07 6.49 -8.27
N ASN A 106 -8.15 6.17 -9.18
CA ASN A 106 -7.84 6.91 -10.39
C ASN A 106 -7.48 5.90 -11.50
N ASN A 107 -7.92 6.14 -12.74
CA ASN A 107 -7.61 5.30 -13.89
C ASN A 107 -6.18 5.53 -14.43
N CYS A 108 -5.22 5.84 -13.56
CA CYS A 108 -3.82 5.96 -13.96
C CYS A 108 -3.30 4.55 -14.30
N VAL A 109 -3.21 4.25 -15.60
CA VAL A 109 -2.65 2.97 -16.07
C VAL A 109 -1.12 3.01 -16.07
N LYS A 110 -0.55 4.18 -16.37
CA LYS A 110 0.90 4.43 -16.46
C LYS A 110 1.22 5.87 -16.12
N PHE A 111 2.43 6.13 -15.65
CA PHE A 111 2.92 7.48 -15.35
C PHE A 111 4.12 7.82 -16.24
N ARG A 112 4.08 8.99 -16.90
CA ARG A 112 5.09 9.39 -17.88
C ARG A 112 5.19 10.90 -18.05
N PHE A 113 6.32 11.38 -18.56
CA PHE A 113 6.43 12.72 -19.10
C PHE A 113 5.67 12.84 -20.44
N LYS A 114 4.94 13.95 -20.61
CA LYS A 114 4.27 14.35 -21.86
C LYS A 114 5.18 15.18 -22.76
N ASP A 115 6.09 15.94 -22.17
CA ASP A 115 6.97 16.87 -22.87
C ASP A 115 8.28 17.07 -22.10
N ILE A 116 9.21 17.82 -22.72
CA ILE A 116 10.53 18.15 -22.15
C ILE A 116 10.48 19.16 -21.00
N LYS A 117 9.31 19.77 -20.72
CA LYS A 117 9.15 20.73 -19.61
C LYS A 117 8.86 20.02 -18.28
N GLY A 118 8.84 18.69 -18.27
CA GLY A 118 8.52 17.90 -17.08
C GLY A 118 7.02 17.73 -16.82
N ASN A 119 6.14 18.14 -17.75
CA ASN A 119 4.70 17.93 -17.57
C ASN A 119 4.37 16.44 -17.65
N THR A 120 3.55 15.95 -16.72
CA THR A 120 3.18 14.54 -16.62
C THR A 120 1.82 14.22 -17.23
N ASN A 121 1.55 12.94 -17.53
CA ASN A 121 0.30 12.52 -18.15
C ASN A 121 -0.92 12.66 -17.23
N VAL A 122 -0.73 12.43 -15.94
CA VAL A 122 -1.67 12.70 -14.85
C VAL A 122 -1.02 13.66 -13.84
N LYS A 123 -1.80 14.22 -12.92
CA LYS A 123 -1.24 15.07 -11.86
C LYS A 123 -0.37 14.21 -10.94
N TRP A 124 0.87 14.62 -10.72
CA TRP A 124 1.84 13.84 -9.94
C TRP A 124 1.41 13.61 -8.49
N TYR A 125 0.60 14.51 -7.93
CA TYR A 125 0.09 14.42 -6.57
C TYR A 125 -1.09 13.45 -6.43
N ASN A 126 -1.65 12.96 -7.54
CA ASN A 126 -2.73 11.97 -7.53
C ASN A 126 -2.12 10.57 -7.51
N ASP A 127 -1.83 10.06 -6.32
CA ASP A 127 -1.34 8.70 -6.12
C ASP A 127 -2.19 7.66 -6.84
N PHE A 128 -1.55 6.55 -7.21
CA PHE A 128 -2.30 5.35 -7.52
C PHE A 128 -2.71 4.69 -6.19
N VAL A 129 -4.02 4.56 -5.96
CA VAL A 129 -4.56 3.91 -4.76
C VAL A 129 -5.44 2.74 -5.18
N LEU A 130 -5.10 1.55 -4.69
CA LEU A 130 -5.93 0.35 -4.74
C LEU A 130 -6.55 0.15 -3.36
N SER A 131 -7.88 0.15 -3.26
CA SER A 131 -8.53 0.15 -1.95
C SER A 131 -9.93 -0.45 -2.03
N GLY A 132 -10.49 -0.75 -0.86
CA GLY A 132 -11.88 -1.14 -0.75
C GLY A 132 -12.18 -1.65 0.64
N ILE A 133 -12.99 -2.69 0.69
CA ILE A 133 -13.51 -3.27 1.92
C ILE A 133 -13.04 -4.71 2.10
N ALA A 134 -12.94 -5.14 3.35
CA ALA A 134 -12.67 -6.51 3.72
C ALA A 134 -13.57 -6.92 4.90
N PHE A 135 -13.90 -8.20 5.00
CA PHE A 135 -14.59 -8.78 6.16
C PHE A 135 -14.22 -10.25 6.33
N GLU A 136 -14.38 -10.77 7.55
CA GLU A 136 -14.00 -12.16 7.87
C GLU A 136 -14.99 -13.17 7.28
N GLY A 137 -14.45 -14.20 6.62
CA GLY A 137 -15.20 -15.25 5.94
C GLY A 137 -16.10 -14.74 4.81
N ASP A 138 -17.13 -15.52 4.48
CA ASP A 138 -18.01 -15.27 3.33
C ASP A 138 -19.39 -14.70 3.74
N SER A 139 -19.60 -14.46 5.04
CA SER A 139 -20.88 -13.98 5.56
C SER A 139 -20.95 -12.46 5.51
N ASP A 140 -21.78 -11.93 4.61
CA ASP A 140 -22.01 -10.50 4.41
C ASP A 140 -22.07 -9.72 5.74
N PRO A 141 -21.22 -8.70 5.93
CA PRO A 141 -21.11 -7.98 7.19
C PRO A 141 -22.23 -6.95 7.39
N ILE A 142 -22.85 -6.51 6.29
CA ILE A 142 -23.95 -5.55 6.27
C ILE A 142 -24.97 -5.93 5.20
N ARG A 143 -26.21 -5.46 5.36
CA ARG A 143 -27.23 -5.54 4.30
C ARG A 143 -26.95 -4.48 3.24
N ILE A 144 -26.11 -4.83 2.26
CA ILE A 144 -25.60 -3.85 1.29
C ILE A 144 -26.72 -3.13 0.51
N GLU A 145 -27.78 -3.84 0.13
CA GLU A 145 -28.91 -3.21 -0.57
C GLU A 145 -29.64 -2.17 0.29
N GLU A 146 -29.68 -2.34 1.61
CA GLU A 146 -30.25 -1.33 2.51
C GLU A 146 -29.37 -0.07 2.56
N LEU A 147 -28.04 -0.20 2.55
CA LEU A 147 -27.13 0.93 2.46
C LEU A 147 -27.38 1.74 1.17
N PHE A 148 -27.43 1.06 0.03
CA PHE A 148 -27.64 1.75 -1.25
C PHE A 148 -29.01 2.42 -1.36
N ARG A 149 -30.05 1.86 -0.72
CA ARG A 149 -31.36 2.53 -0.62
C ARG A 149 -31.29 3.83 0.18
N LYS A 150 -30.49 3.88 1.26
CA LYS A 150 -30.32 5.10 2.08
C LYS A 150 -29.62 6.24 1.33
N PHE A 151 -28.92 5.96 0.23
CA PHE A 151 -28.37 7.01 -0.61
C PHE A 151 -29.43 7.75 -1.43
N GLU A 152 -30.66 7.23 -1.54
CA GLU A 152 -31.78 7.88 -2.24
C GLU A 152 -31.42 8.36 -3.66
N LEU A 153 -30.66 7.54 -4.40
CA LEU A 153 -30.18 7.86 -5.73
C LEU A 153 -31.27 7.69 -6.80
N GLN A 154 -31.09 8.37 -7.94
CA GLN A 154 -31.96 8.22 -9.09
C GLN A 154 -31.97 6.76 -9.58
N LYS A 155 -33.16 6.21 -9.88
CA LYS A 155 -33.36 4.78 -10.20
C LYS A 155 -32.65 4.29 -11.46
N ASN A 156 -32.24 5.20 -12.34
CA ASN A 156 -31.51 4.88 -13.58
C ASN A 156 -30.01 4.65 -13.35
N ILE A 157 -29.48 4.94 -12.15
CA ILE A 157 -28.06 4.73 -11.84
C ILE A 157 -27.86 3.24 -11.50
N THR A 158 -27.34 2.49 -12.46
CA THR A 158 -27.02 1.06 -12.30
C THR A 158 -25.62 0.85 -11.71
N ASP A 159 -24.69 1.77 -11.99
CA ASP A 159 -23.31 1.76 -11.53
C ASP A 159 -23.06 2.96 -10.63
N VAL A 160 -23.33 2.78 -9.33
CA VAL A 160 -23.19 3.84 -8.35
C VAL A 160 -21.71 3.97 -8.00
N LYS A 161 -21.25 5.20 -7.81
CA LYS A 161 -19.85 5.61 -7.67
C LYS A 161 -19.76 6.77 -6.68
N LEU A 162 -18.57 7.12 -6.21
CA LEU A 162 -18.38 8.21 -5.26
C LEU A 162 -19.04 9.53 -5.70
N LYS A 163 -18.89 9.91 -6.98
CA LYS A 163 -19.50 11.12 -7.57
C LYS A 163 -21.03 11.20 -7.48
N HIS A 164 -21.71 10.08 -7.24
CA HIS A 164 -23.15 10.04 -7.08
C HIS A 164 -23.57 10.31 -5.63
N ILE A 165 -22.66 10.12 -4.67
CA ILE A 165 -22.90 10.35 -3.25
C ILE A 165 -22.15 11.57 -2.71
N ALA A 166 -21.26 12.20 -3.47
CA ALA A 166 -20.55 13.41 -3.07
C ALA A 166 -20.34 14.34 -4.27
N ASN A 167 -20.38 15.66 -4.01
CA ASN A 167 -20.11 16.68 -5.02
C ASN A 167 -18.67 17.17 -4.86
N TYR A 168 -17.85 17.02 -5.90
CA TYR A 168 -16.47 17.48 -5.96
C TYR A 168 -16.06 17.71 -7.43
N ASN A 169 -15.03 18.52 -7.66
CA ASN A 169 -14.59 18.90 -9.01
C ASN A 169 -13.44 18.03 -9.51
N GLY A 170 -13.78 16.87 -10.08
CA GLY A 170 -12.81 16.01 -10.75
C GLY A 170 -11.67 15.55 -9.83
N GLU A 171 -10.43 15.71 -10.27
CA GLU A 171 -9.23 15.28 -9.54
C GLU A 171 -8.44 16.46 -8.95
N ASP A 172 -9.12 17.54 -8.55
CA ASP A 172 -8.45 18.65 -7.87
C ASP A 172 -7.97 18.30 -6.45
N SER A 173 -7.15 19.18 -5.89
CA SER A 173 -6.53 19.00 -4.58
C SER A 173 -7.49 19.18 -3.40
N GLU A 174 -8.65 19.79 -3.63
CA GLU A 174 -9.64 20.12 -2.59
C GLU A 174 -10.76 19.07 -2.52
N ARG A 175 -10.80 18.13 -3.47
CA ARG A 175 -11.83 17.09 -3.58
C ARG A 175 -12.06 16.35 -2.27
N PHE A 176 -11.02 16.09 -1.46
CA PHE A 176 -11.18 15.45 -0.16
C PHE A 176 -12.05 16.27 0.78
N VAL A 177 -11.78 17.57 0.88
CA VAL A 177 -12.53 18.49 1.73
C VAL A 177 -13.98 18.59 1.27
N ASP A 178 -14.22 18.57 -0.05
CA ASP A 178 -15.57 18.63 -0.63
C ASP A 178 -16.35 17.33 -0.43
N ILE A 179 -15.70 16.16 -0.57
CA ILE A 179 -16.31 14.86 -0.30
C ILE A 179 -16.82 14.79 1.15
N LEU A 180 -16.03 15.31 2.10
CA LEU A 180 -16.39 15.33 3.52
C LEU A 180 -17.66 16.15 3.83
N LYS A 181 -18.11 17.04 2.94
CA LYS A 181 -19.36 17.82 3.14
C LYS A 181 -20.63 17.00 2.92
N SER A 182 -20.52 15.79 2.38
CA SER A 182 -21.70 15.02 1.99
C SER A 182 -22.34 14.25 3.14
N ASP A 183 -23.64 14.44 3.33
CA ASP A 183 -24.45 13.61 4.23
C ASP A 183 -24.56 12.15 3.76
N LYS A 184 -24.51 11.89 2.45
CA LYS A 184 -24.51 10.50 1.94
C LYS A 184 -23.18 9.80 2.26
N VAL A 185 -22.08 10.54 2.29
CA VAL A 185 -20.79 10.03 2.80
C VAL A 185 -20.89 9.77 4.31
N SER A 186 -21.62 10.58 5.07
CA SER A 186 -21.91 10.26 6.47
C SER A 186 -22.65 8.94 6.63
N ILE A 187 -23.71 8.71 5.84
CA ILE A 187 -24.47 7.46 5.84
C ILE A 187 -23.57 6.26 5.53
N LEU A 188 -22.69 6.40 4.53
CA LEU A 188 -21.70 5.38 4.17
C LEU A 188 -20.80 5.06 5.36
N LEU A 189 -20.06 6.04 5.87
CA LEU A 189 -19.05 5.83 6.91
C LEU A 189 -19.67 5.34 8.23
N GLU A 190 -20.84 5.88 8.61
CA GLU A 190 -21.57 5.45 9.80
C GLU A 190 -22.00 3.99 9.68
N THR A 191 -22.53 3.57 8.51
CA THR A 191 -22.95 2.18 8.29
C THR A 191 -21.77 1.21 8.39
N LEU A 192 -20.61 1.58 7.81
CA LEU A 192 -19.41 0.76 7.91
C LEU A 192 -18.93 0.63 9.36
N LEU A 193 -18.90 1.73 10.11
CA LEU A 193 -18.49 1.74 11.52
C LEU A 193 -19.42 0.91 12.41
N GLN A 194 -20.73 1.05 12.22
CA GLN A 194 -21.72 0.34 13.04
C GLN A 194 -21.67 -1.18 12.85
N SER A 195 -21.17 -1.66 11.70
CA SER A 195 -21.06 -3.10 11.43
C SER A 195 -20.10 -3.81 12.39
N ASN A 196 -19.02 -3.14 12.82
CA ASN A 196 -17.85 -3.72 13.50
C ASN A 196 -17.25 -4.97 12.82
N ARG A 197 -17.64 -5.26 11.57
CA ARG A 197 -17.26 -6.45 10.79
C ARG A 197 -16.71 -6.08 9.42
N VAL A 198 -16.73 -4.79 9.06
CA VAL A 198 -16.10 -4.26 7.86
C VAL A 198 -14.80 -3.56 8.23
N TYR A 199 -13.76 -3.85 7.45
CA TYR A 199 -12.47 -3.18 7.47
C TYR A 199 -12.26 -2.44 6.15
N ILE A 200 -11.61 -1.29 6.19
CA ILE A 200 -11.10 -0.60 5.02
C ILE A 200 -9.66 -1.05 4.82
N HIS A 201 -9.35 -1.53 3.62
CA HIS A 201 -7.97 -1.80 3.21
C HIS A 201 -7.57 -0.88 2.06
N TRP A 202 -6.29 -0.57 1.97
CA TRP A 202 -5.75 0.31 0.95
C TRP A 202 -4.25 0.05 0.75
N ALA A 203 -3.83 0.23 -0.50
CA ALA A 203 -2.45 0.27 -0.92
C ALA A 203 -2.26 1.52 -1.79
N THR A 204 -1.25 2.34 -1.50
CA THR A 204 -0.94 3.55 -2.29
C THR A 204 0.49 3.52 -2.84
N GLN A 205 0.64 4.06 -4.04
CA GLN A 205 1.92 4.37 -4.66
C GLN A 205 1.95 5.86 -5.02
N ASN A 206 2.77 6.62 -4.31
CA ASN A 206 3.03 8.00 -4.66
C ASN A 206 3.80 8.06 -5.98
N LEU A 207 3.18 8.68 -7.00
CA LEU A 207 3.67 8.63 -8.37
C LEU A 207 5.05 9.29 -8.50
N LEU A 208 5.18 10.50 -7.95
CA LEU A 208 6.43 11.24 -8.04
C LEU A 208 7.53 10.60 -7.19
N TYR A 209 7.23 10.23 -5.95
CA TYR A 209 8.20 9.59 -5.05
C TYR A 209 8.76 8.32 -5.70
N TYR A 210 7.89 7.42 -6.17
CA TYR A 210 8.31 6.19 -6.84
C TYR A 210 9.15 6.45 -8.08
N SER A 211 8.82 7.50 -8.84
CA SER A 211 9.58 7.86 -10.04
C SER A 211 10.98 8.39 -9.74
N LEU A 212 11.29 8.77 -8.51
CA LEU A 212 12.57 9.40 -8.14
C LEU A 212 13.51 8.47 -7.38
N VAL A 213 13.02 7.41 -6.74
CA VAL A 213 13.86 6.56 -5.87
C VAL A 213 15.01 5.89 -6.62
N ASP A 214 14.82 5.58 -7.91
CA ASP A 214 15.82 4.96 -8.77
C ASP A 214 17.04 5.85 -9.01
N ILE A 215 16.89 7.18 -8.89
CA ILE A 215 18.03 8.11 -8.91
C ILE A 215 18.94 7.83 -7.72
N VAL A 216 18.36 7.72 -6.53
CA VAL A 216 19.13 7.46 -5.30
C VAL A 216 19.73 6.06 -5.36
N ASP A 217 18.95 5.06 -5.74
CA ASP A 217 19.40 3.67 -5.82
C ASP A 217 20.49 3.45 -6.89
N SER A 218 20.56 4.31 -7.91
CA SER A 218 21.61 4.24 -8.95
C SER A 218 22.93 4.90 -8.55
N VAL A 219 22.91 5.81 -7.58
CA VAL A 219 24.09 6.63 -7.24
C VAL A 219 24.60 6.40 -5.82
N LEU A 220 23.81 5.77 -4.95
CA LEU A 220 24.19 5.46 -3.57
C LEU A 220 24.26 3.95 -3.32
N GLU A 221 25.27 3.55 -2.56
CA GLU A 221 25.51 2.18 -2.10
C GLU A 221 25.43 2.06 -0.57
N LEU A 222 24.75 2.98 0.12
CA LEU A 222 24.72 3.07 1.59
C LEU A 222 23.32 2.78 2.14
N PRO A 223 22.92 1.50 2.33
CA PRO A 223 21.54 1.13 2.60
C PRO A 223 20.89 1.82 3.81
N PHE A 224 21.68 2.15 4.84
CA PHE A 224 21.16 2.71 6.10
C PHE A 224 20.60 4.14 5.97
N ILE A 225 20.95 4.88 4.90
CA ILE A 225 20.50 6.27 4.69
C ILE A 225 19.69 6.45 3.39
N HIS A 226 19.46 5.38 2.62
CA HIS A 226 18.71 5.47 1.34
C HIS A 226 17.33 6.09 1.53
N ASP A 227 16.58 5.63 2.53
CA ASP A 227 15.22 6.14 2.77
C ASP A 227 15.23 7.65 3.09
N GLU A 228 16.24 8.13 3.82
CA GLU A 228 16.39 9.56 4.14
C GLU A 228 16.71 10.37 2.88
N VAL A 229 17.71 9.96 2.08
CA VAL A 229 18.08 10.66 0.85
C VAL A 229 16.94 10.66 -0.17
N LYS A 230 16.20 9.55 -0.32
CA LYS A 230 15.00 9.48 -1.18
C LYS A 230 13.95 10.50 -0.78
N ASN A 231 13.70 10.64 0.53
CA ASN A 231 12.75 11.61 1.03
C ASN A 231 13.23 13.05 0.84
N ILE A 232 14.52 13.33 1.07
CA ILE A 232 15.09 14.66 0.80
C ILE A 232 14.98 15.02 -0.69
N LEU A 233 15.37 14.11 -1.59
CA LEU A 233 15.22 14.31 -3.04
C LEU A 233 13.77 14.62 -3.42
N TYR A 234 12.81 13.83 -2.93
CA TYR A 234 11.39 14.05 -3.16
C TYR A 234 10.92 15.42 -2.67
N ASN A 235 11.32 15.84 -1.47
CA ASN A 235 10.91 17.12 -0.89
C ASN A 235 11.35 18.30 -1.75
N TYR A 236 12.60 18.29 -2.23
CA TYR A 236 13.10 19.33 -3.14
C TYR A 236 12.45 19.24 -4.52
N ALA A 237 12.19 18.04 -5.03
CA ALA A 237 11.48 17.85 -6.31
C ALA A 237 10.06 18.42 -6.31
N VAL A 238 9.32 18.28 -5.19
CA VAL A 238 7.97 18.83 -5.05
C VAL A 238 7.98 20.36 -5.11
N ASN A 239 9.01 20.99 -4.51
CA ASN A 239 9.16 22.44 -4.45
C ASN A 239 9.68 23.06 -5.75
N ASP A 240 10.45 22.31 -6.55
CA ASP A 240 11.08 22.75 -7.79
C ASP A 240 10.70 21.87 -8.99
N GLN A 241 9.40 21.84 -9.31
CA GLN A 241 8.89 21.03 -10.41
C GLN A 241 9.38 21.51 -11.78
N GLU A 242 9.57 22.83 -11.97
CA GLU A 242 10.07 23.37 -13.24
C GLU A 242 11.57 23.12 -13.43
N GLY A 243 12.34 22.96 -12.35
CA GLY A 243 13.75 22.58 -12.42
C GLY A 243 13.96 21.09 -12.63
N LEU A 244 13.76 20.28 -11.58
CA LEU A 244 14.15 18.86 -11.61
C LEU A 244 13.37 18.07 -12.67
N LEU A 245 12.04 18.20 -12.76
CA LEU A 245 11.27 17.38 -13.71
C LEU A 245 11.56 17.72 -15.16
N SER A 246 11.81 19.00 -15.45
CA SER A 246 12.26 19.45 -16.77
C SER A 246 13.62 18.86 -17.11
N LEU A 247 14.56 18.88 -16.16
CA LEU A 247 15.85 18.21 -16.29
C LEU A 247 15.68 16.72 -16.61
N LEU A 248 14.93 15.97 -15.80
CA LEU A 248 14.68 14.54 -16.02
C LEU A 248 14.08 14.28 -17.41
N ALA A 249 13.06 15.05 -17.80
CA ALA A 249 12.38 14.88 -19.08
C ALA A 249 13.26 15.21 -20.31
N GLN A 250 14.22 16.13 -20.20
CA GLN A 250 15.16 16.48 -21.27
C GLN A 250 16.17 15.36 -21.56
N TYR A 251 16.45 14.53 -20.57
CA TYR A 251 17.37 13.39 -20.69
C TYR A 251 16.64 12.05 -20.89
N ASP A 252 15.36 12.08 -21.28
CA ASP A 252 14.52 10.91 -21.54
C ASP A 252 14.38 9.95 -20.32
N TYR A 253 14.60 10.46 -19.10
CA TYR A 253 14.48 9.72 -17.83
C TYR A 253 13.18 8.88 -17.77
N PRO A 254 13.24 7.61 -17.29
CA PRO A 254 14.37 6.97 -16.63
C PRO A 254 15.34 6.26 -17.59
N ASN A 255 15.38 6.64 -18.88
CA ASN A 255 16.31 6.05 -19.85
C ASN A 255 17.43 7.03 -20.27
N ILE A 256 18.38 7.24 -19.36
CA ILE A 256 19.54 8.09 -19.61
C ILE A 256 20.48 7.36 -20.57
N LYS A 257 20.63 7.89 -21.78
CA LYS A 257 21.50 7.30 -22.80
C LYS A 257 22.97 7.37 -22.37
N GLU A 258 23.75 6.35 -22.71
CA GLU A 258 25.17 6.22 -22.36
C GLU A 258 25.99 7.48 -22.70
N ASP A 259 25.74 8.10 -23.86
CA ASP A 259 26.42 9.33 -24.32
C ASP A 259 25.97 10.60 -23.57
N LYS A 260 24.90 10.51 -22.77
CA LYS A 260 24.30 11.59 -21.99
C LYS A 260 24.51 11.48 -20.50
N ILE A 261 24.90 10.31 -19.97
CA ILE A 261 25.11 10.08 -18.52
C ILE A 261 25.99 11.17 -17.92
N SER A 262 27.15 11.44 -18.52
CA SER A 262 28.07 12.44 -17.99
C SER A 262 27.44 13.84 -17.87
N SER A 263 26.73 14.29 -18.91
CA SER A 263 26.02 15.57 -18.91
C SER A 263 24.81 15.61 -18.00
N PHE A 264 24.06 14.51 -17.90
CA PHE A 264 22.93 14.37 -16.98
C PHE A 264 23.40 14.52 -15.54
N CYS A 265 24.43 13.77 -15.14
CA CYS A 265 25.00 13.84 -13.80
C CYS A 265 25.55 15.24 -13.48
N GLU A 266 26.21 15.92 -14.43
CA GLU A 266 26.65 17.30 -14.23
C GLU A 266 25.47 18.23 -13.93
N GLN A 267 24.40 18.16 -14.72
CA GLN A 267 23.23 19.02 -14.52
C GLN A 267 22.49 18.68 -13.22
N LEU A 268 22.42 17.40 -12.83
CA LEU A 268 21.87 16.99 -11.54
C LEU A 268 22.71 17.52 -10.37
N ILE A 269 24.05 17.49 -10.48
CA ILE A 269 24.95 18.10 -9.49
C ILE A 269 24.72 19.60 -9.39
N CYS A 270 24.62 20.32 -10.52
CA CYS A 270 24.32 21.75 -10.52
C CYS A 270 22.97 22.06 -9.87
N TRP A 271 21.95 21.22 -10.12
CA TRP A 271 20.66 21.33 -9.45
C TRP A 271 20.82 21.18 -7.93
N ILE A 272 21.49 20.12 -7.45
CA ILE A 272 21.73 19.89 -6.01
C ILE A 272 22.48 21.08 -5.39
N GLU A 273 23.53 21.60 -6.05
CA GLU A 273 24.33 22.72 -5.56
C GLU A 273 23.56 24.06 -5.53
N SER A 274 22.45 24.17 -6.26
CA SER A 274 21.57 25.33 -6.24
C SER A 274 20.57 25.33 -5.07
N LEU A 275 20.40 24.18 -4.40
CA LEU A 275 19.45 24.02 -3.30
C LEU A 275 19.98 24.67 -2.02
N THR A 276 19.06 25.13 -1.17
CA THR A 276 19.37 25.69 0.14
C THR A 276 18.82 24.77 1.24
N PRO A 277 19.66 23.90 1.84
CA PRO A 277 19.24 22.99 2.92
C PRO A 277 18.69 23.77 4.12
N GLN A 278 17.63 23.24 4.74
CA GLN A 278 17.00 23.84 5.91
C GLN A 278 17.55 23.29 7.24
N SER A 279 18.30 22.18 7.18
CA SER A 279 18.93 21.57 8.34
C SER A 279 20.27 20.90 7.99
N ILE A 280 21.03 20.50 9.00
CA ILE A 280 22.31 19.80 8.84
C ILE A 280 22.09 18.40 8.23
N GLU A 281 21.00 17.75 8.61
CA GLU A 281 20.59 16.44 8.10
C GLU A 281 20.26 16.52 6.60
N GLU A 282 19.53 17.56 6.18
CA GLU A 282 19.27 17.80 4.76
C GLU A 282 20.55 18.07 3.98
N ASP A 283 21.44 18.92 4.51
CA ASP A 283 22.74 19.23 3.89
C ASP A 283 23.58 17.96 3.71
N PHE A 284 23.62 17.11 4.74
CA PHE A 284 24.32 15.83 4.68
C PHE A 284 23.74 14.89 3.62
N ALA A 285 22.41 14.75 3.57
CA ALA A 285 21.73 13.89 2.59
C ALA A 285 21.94 14.38 1.15
N LEU A 286 21.86 15.68 0.91
CA LEU A 286 22.14 16.29 -0.39
C LEU A 286 23.60 16.11 -0.80
N GLU A 287 24.53 16.24 0.16
CA GLU A 287 25.95 16.02 -0.11
C GLU A 287 26.23 14.56 -0.49
N LEU A 288 25.62 13.60 0.18
CA LEU A 288 25.72 12.19 -0.21
C LEU A 288 25.21 11.96 -1.63
N LEU A 289 24.02 12.47 -1.95
CA LEU A 289 23.46 12.37 -3.31
C LEU A 289 24.40 12.99 -4.35
N ARG A 290 25.00 14.14 -4.04
CA ARG A 290 25.97 14.82 -4.90
C ARG A 290 27.23 13.99 -5.12
N GLN A 291 27.79 13.39 -4.07
CA GLN A 291 29.00 12.56 -4.16
C GLN A 291 28.73 11.23 -4.90
N GLY A 292 27.58 10.61 -4.66
CA GLY A 292 27.11 9.46 -5.42
C GLY A 292 27.02 9.80 -6.92
N THR A 293 26.35 10.91 -7.24
CA THR A 293 26.20 11.38 -8.62
C THR A 293 27.55 11.68 -9.29
N LYS A 294 28.51 12.25 -8.55
CA LYS A 294 29.91 12.46 -9.03
C LYS A 294 30.60 11.14 -9.33
N THR A 295 30.33 10.09 -8.55
CA THR A 295 30.88 8.75 -8.75
C THR A 295 30.28 8.12 -10.00
N SER A 296 28.95 8.08 -10.13
CA SER A 296 28.23 7.60 -11.33
C SER A 296 28.68 8.32 -12.61
N ARG A 297 28.91 9.63 -12.53
CA ARG A 297 29.47 10.42 -13.64
C ARG A 297 30.87 9.96 -14.09
N ARG A 298 31.74 9.60 -13.14
CA ARG A 298 33.13 9.16 -13.42
C ARG A 298 33.16 7.76 -14.02
N ILE A 299 32.31 6.87 -13.53
CA ILE A 299 32.21 5.49 -14.04
C ILE A 299 31.31 5.39 -15.28
N ASN A 300 30.58 6.45 -15.60
CA ASN A 300 29.61 6.54 -16.71
C ASN A 300 28.54 5.43 -16.64
N HIS A 301 27.97 5.23 -15.46
CA HIS A 301 26.99 4.18 -15.20
C HIS A 301 25.95 4.63 -14.15
N LEU A 302 24.68 4.34 -14.41
CA LEU A 302 23.51 4.58 -13.57
C LEU A 302 22.62 3.32 -13.60
N LEU A 303 22.88 2.39 -12.68
CA LEU A 303 22.34 1.02 -12.69
C LEU A 303 20.85 0.89 -13.03
N PHE A 304 19.99 1.75 -12.46
CA PHE A 304 18.54 1.68 -12.66
C PHE A 304 17.99 2.68 -13.69
N LEU A 305 18.85 3.52 -14.28
CA LEU A 305 18.45 4.60 -15.18
C LEU A 305 18.90 4.40 -16.64
N GLU A 306 19.31 3.19 -17.00
CA GLU A 306 19.75 2.82 -18.35
C GLU A 306 18.83 1.73 -18.92
N ASP A 307 18.77 1.61 -20.25
CA ASP A 307 17.99 0.60 -20.98
C ASP A 307 16.49 0.53 -20.64
N ASN A 308 15.93 1.62 -20.09
CA ASN A 308 14.51 1.75 -19.80
C ASN A 308 13.70 2.25 -21.01
N THR A 309 12.38 2.41 -20.86
CA THR A 309 11.57 3.09 -21.89
C THR A 309 11.62 4.60 -21.69
N ASP A 310 11.95 5.34 -22.75
CA ASP A 310 12.05 6.81 -22.73
C ASP A 310 10.79 7.45 -22.11
N LYS A 311 11.01 8.31 -21.11
CA LYS A 311 9.95 9.11 -20.45
C LYS A 311 8.88 8.31 -19.71
N LEU A 312 8.99 6.98 -19.63
CA LEU A 312 8.05 6.12 -18.93
C LEU A 312 8.52 5.92 -17.49
N LEU A 313 7.88 6.64 -16.56
CA LEU A 313 8.26 6.65 -15.15
C LEU A 313 7.70 5.44 -14.40
N ILE A 314 6.46 5.06 -14.71
CA ILE A 314 5.80 3.88 -14.16
C ILE A 314 5.06 3.19 -15.30
N GLU A 315 5.42 1.94 -15.58
CA GLU A 315 4.83 1.16 -16.67
C GLU A 315 3.39 0.72 -16.37
N ASN A 316 3.16 0.14 -15.18
CA ASN A 316 1.86 -0.31 -14.73
C ASN A 316 1.82 -0.46 -13.20
N PHE A 317 0.63 -0.68 -12.65
CA PHE A 317 0.39 -0.85 -11.21
C PHE A 317 -0.03 -2.27 -10.81
N VAL A 318 0.06 -3.23 -11.74
CA VAL A 318 -0.31 -4.64 -11.50
C VAL A 318 0.44 -5.27 -10.31
N PRO A 319 1.73 -4.96 -10.05
CA PRO A 319 2.42 -5.43 -8.85
C PRO A 319 1.66 -5.14 -7.55
N ILE A 320 0.96 -4.00 -7.45
CA ILE A 320 0.22 -3.61 -6.24
C ILE A 320 -0.97 -4.54 -6.02
N TYR A 321 -1.64 -4.98 -7.08
CA TYR A 321 -2.73 -5.97 -7.01
C TYR A 321 -2.21 -7.33 -6.55
N ALA A 322 -1.12 -7.80 -7.15
CA ALA A 322 -0.48 -9.06 -6.76
C ALA A 322 0.03 -9.01 -5.31
N MET A 323 0.52 -7.88 -4.84
CA MET A 323 0.91 -7.70 -3.43
C MET A 323 -0.26 -7.85 -2.46
N ARG A 324 -1.50 -7.53 -2.86
CA ARG A 324 -2.69 -7.85 -2.04
C ARG A 324 -2.92 -9.35 -1.96
N ALA A 325 -2.70 -10.07 -3.06
CA ALA A 325 -2.80 -11.53 -3.08
C ALA A 325 -1.72 -12.21 -2.23
N VAL A 326 -0.49 -11.68 -2.23
CA VAL A 326 0.61 -12.13 -1.37
C VAL A 326 0.25 -11.99 0.11
N ALA A 327 -0.36 -10.87 0.48
CA ALA A 327 -0.70 -10.60 1.87
C ALA A 327 -1.80 -11.51 2.42
N PHE A 328 -2.76 -11.92 1.58
CA PHE A 328 -3.95 -12.65 2.02
C PHE A 328 -4.17 -13.98 1.27
N PRO A 329 -3.22 -14.94 1.34
CA PRO A 329 -3.20 -16.15 0.51
C PRO A 329 -4.34 -17.15 0.80
N ASN A 330 -5.05 -17.03 1.92
CA ASN A 330 -6.22 -17.87 2.26
C ASN A 330 -7.56 -17.13 2.09
N SER A 331 -7.56 -15.96 1.45
CA SER A 331 -8.76 -15.12 1.28
C SER A 331 -9.38 -15.25 -0.11
N ASN A 332 -10.62 -14.80 -0.24
CA ASN A 332 -11.34 -14.61 -1.51
C ASN A 332 -11.20 -13.13 -1.93
N ILE A 333 -10.56 -12.87 -3.06
CA ILE A 333 -10.20 -11.53 -3.51
C ILE A 333 -10.96 -11.18 -4.80
N HIS A 334 -11.73 -10.10 -4.76
CA HIS A 334 -12.61 -9.66 -5.84
C HIS A 334 -12.18 -8.27 -6.33
N PHE A 335 -11.56 -8.21 -7.51
CA PHE A 335 -11.16 -6.96 -8.14
C PHE A 335 -12.29 -6.40 -9.03
N ASP A 336 -12.39 -5.07 -9.18
CA ASP A 336 -13.15 -4.52 -10.32
C ASP A 336 -12.45 -4.88 -11.64
N LYS A 337 -13.21 -4.92 -12.72
CA LYS A 337 -12.68 -5.23 -14.05
C LYS A 337 -11.72 -4.16 -14.53
N CYS A 338 -10.46 -4.54 -14.69
CA CYS A 338 -9.41 -3.70 -15.24
C CYS A 338 -8.59 -4.49 -16.26
N GLY A 339 -8.77 -4.19 -17.55
CA GLY A 339 -8.24 -5.03 -18.63
C GLY A 339 -6.72 -5.23 -18.62
N ILE A 340 -5.94 -4.24 -18.17
CA ILE A 340 -4.48 -4.38 -18.03
C ILE A 340 -4.12 -5.32 -16.86
N VAL A 341 -4.87 -5.27 -15.75
CA VAL A 341 -4.65 -6.13 -14.60
C VAL A 341 -5.05 -7.55 -14.96
N GLU A 342 -6.24 -7.75 -15.54
CA GLU A 342 -6.73 -9.05 -16.03
C GLU A 342 -5.73 -9.73 -16.96
N SER A 343 -5.06 -8.96 -17.83
CA SER A 343 -4.13 -9.52 -18.82
C SER A 343 -2.76 -9.88 -18.25
N ASN A 344 -2.34 -9.27 -17.13
CA ASN A 344 -0.95 -9.35 -16.67
C ASN A 344 -0.78 -9.86 -15.23
N ILE A 345 -1.84 -9.86 -14.41
CA ILE A 345 -1.72 -10.19 -12.97
C ILE A 345 -1.16 -11.60 -12.73
N GLN A 346 -1.47 -12.56 -13.60
CA GLN A 346 -1.04 -13.94 -13.41
C GLN A 346 0.48 -14.07 -13.36
N THR A 347 1.21 -13.35 -14.21
CA THR A 347 2.69 -13.34 -14.19
C THR A 347 3.24 -12.89 -12.83
N TYR A 348 2.60 -11.89 -12.21
CA TYR A 348 3.00 -11.40 -10.90
C TYR A 348 2.55 -12.34 -9.77
N ILE A 349 1.39 -12.98 -9.89
CA ILE A 349 0.94 -14.02 -8.94
C ILE A 349 1.92 -15.20 -8.95
N ASP A 350 2.31 -15.69 -10.13
CA ASP A 350 3.27 -16.79 -10.25
C ASP A 350 4.64 -16.44 -9.66
N THR A 351 5.02 -15.16 -9.72
CA THR A 351 6.29 -14.65 -9.18
C THR A 351 6.23 -14.40 -7.67
N TYR A 352 5.13 -13.83 -7.16
CA TYR A 352 5.07 -13.36 -5.78
C TYR A 352 4.39 -14.35 -4.82
N CYS A 353 3.40 -15.12 -5.31
CA CYS A 353 2.63 -16.08 -4.51
C CYS A 353 3.23 -17.49 -4.57
N VAL A 354 4.54 -17.61 -4.33
CA VAL A 354 5.30 -18.86 -4.53
C VAL A 354 4.85 -20.02 -3.64
N ASN A 355 4.30 -19.76 -2.45
CA ASN A 355 3.88 -20.81 -1.52
C ASN A 355 2.38 -21.13 -1.65
N LYS A 356 1.54 -20.10 -1.75
CA LYS A 356 0.08 -20.21 -1.89
C LYS A 356 -0.51 -18.96 -2.53
N ALA A 357 -1.21 -19.14 -3.65
CA ALA A 357 -2.05 -18.11 -4.25
C ALA A 357 -3.47 -18.14 -3.63
N PRO A 358 -4.09 -16.97 -3.40
CA PRO A 358 -5.49 -16.91 -2.99
C PRO A 358 -6.43 -17.20 -4.15
N ASN A 359 -7.70 -17.42 -3.82
CA ASN A 359 -8.76 -17.36 -4.82
C ASN A 359 -8.96 -15.89 -5.21
N TYR A 360 -8.92 -15.59 -6.50
CA TYR A 360 -9.24 -14.26 -6.99
C TYR A 360 -10.06 -14.28 -8.27
N ASP A 361 -10.88 -13.24 -8.47
CA ASP A 361 -11.64 -13.01 -9.69
C ASP A 361 -11.81 -11.52 -10.01
N PHE A 362 -12.45 -11.25 -11.15
CA PHE A 362 -12.76 -9.90 -11.63
C PHE A 362 -14.26 -9.74 -11.83
N LEU A 363 -14.86 -8.85 -11.04
CA LEU A 363 -16.29 -8.61 -11.02
C LEU A 363 -16.63 -7.33 -11.79
N ASN A 364 -17.76 -7.33 -12.49
CA ASN A 364 -18.27 -6.12 -13.13
C ASN A 364 -19.01 -5.28 -12.10
N SER A 365 -18.56 -4.04 -11.86
CA SER A 365 -19.19 -3.08 -10.94
C SER A 365 -20.70 -2.95 -11.12
N LYS A 366 -21.24 -3.04 -12.35
CA LYS A 366 -22.69 -2.96 -12.64
C LYS A 366 -23.52 -4.05 -11.96
N ASN A 367 -22.88 -5.18 -11.64
CA ASN A 367 -23.52 -6.36 -11.07
C ASN A 367 -23.07 -6.65 -9.64
N SER A 368 -22.20 -5.82 -9.05
CA SER A 368 -21.68 -6.02 -7.69
C SER A 368 -21.73 -4.72 -6.90
N ARG A 369 -22.64 -4.66 -5.92
CA ARG A 369 -22.68 -3.53 -4.98
C ARG A 369 -21.42 -3.44 -4.13
N TRP A 370 -20.76 -4.56 -3.86
CA TRP A 370 -19.52 -4.58 -3.08
C TRP A 370 -18.38 -3.89 -3.84
N ILE A 371 -18.28 -4.08 -5.16
CA ILE A 371 -17.34 -3.32 -6.00
C ILE A 371 -17.69 -1.83 -6.02
N GLN A 372 -18.97 -1.49 -6.17
CA GLN A 372 -19.42 -0.08 -6.12
C GLN A 372 -19.13 0.57 -4.76
N LEU A 373 -19.18 -0.20 -3.67
CA LEU A 373 -18.79 0.26 -2.35
C LEU A 373 -17.28 0.46 -2.24
N SER A 374 -16.49 -0.43 -2.85
CA SER A 374 -15.03 -0.25 -2.99
C SER A 374 -14.66 0.98 -3.83
N ASP A 375 -15.36 1.31 -4.92
CA ASP A 375 -15.18 2.57 -5.70
C ASP A 375 -15.27 3.79 -4.77
N MET A 376 -16.29 3.82 -3.91
CA MET A 376 -16.50 4.92 -2.97
C MET A 376 -15.35 5.04 -1.97
N VAL A 377 -14.96 3.93 -1.35
CA VAL A 377 -13.88 3.89 -0.36
C VAL A 377 -12.54 4.23 -1.00
N SER A 378 -12.27 3.70 -2.19
CA SER A 378 -11.05 3.96 -2.95
C SER A 378 -10.98 5.42 -3.38
N GLY A 379 -12.07 5.99 -3.89
CA GLY A 379 -12.13 7.41 -4.22
C GLY A 379 -11.90 8.33 -3.02
N ILE A 380 -12.41 7.99 -1.82
CA ILE A 380 -12.14 8.75 -0.59
C ILE A 380 -10.65 8.64 -0.20
N ASN A 381 -10.04 7.45 -0.24
CA ASN A 381 -8.61 7.28 0.03
C ASN A 381 -7.73 8.02 -0.99
N GLY A 382 -8.02 7.91 -2.28
CA GLY A 382 -7.32 8.65 -3.33
C GLY A 382 -7.45 10.16 -3.17
N ALA A 383 -8.63 10.63 -2.74
CA ALA A 383 -8.84 12.04 -2.39
C ALA A 383 -7.95 12.47 -1.21
N LEU A 384 -7.90 11.67 -0.15
CA LEU A 384 -7.02 11.93 0.98
C LEU A 384 -5.55 12.00 0.56
N MET A 385 -5.05 11.04 -0.23
CA MET A 385 -3.66 11.02 -0.70
C MET A 385 -3.32 12.28 -1.50
N ALA A 386 -4.19 12.68 -2.43
CA ALA A 386 -4.03 13.91 -3.19
C ALA A 386 -3.97 15.16 -2.30
N TYR A 387 -4.85 15.23 -1.30
CA TYR A 387 -4.91 16.34 -0.35
C TYR A 387 -3.63 16.44 0.47
N VAL A 388 -3.15 15.33 1.06
CA VAL A 388 -1.95 15.34 1.89
C VAL A 388 -0.67 15.50 1.08
N ASN A 389 -0.65 15.21 -0.22
CA ASN A 389 0.53 15.44 -1.05
C ASN A 389 0.78 16.94 -1.30
N LEU A 390 -0.27 17.75 -1.36
CA LEU A 390 -0.17 19.18 -1.69
C LEU A 390 -0.21 20.13 -0.50
N HIS A 391 -0.76 19.70 0.63
CA HIS A 391 -0.91 20.56 1.80
C HIS A 391 0.05 20.14 2.91
N ASP A 392 0.86 21.10 3.38
CA ASP A 392 1.68 20.91 4.57
C ASP A 392 0.81 20.90 5.85
N ILE A 393 1.41 20.49 6.98
CA ILE A 393 0.71 20.36 8.26
C ILE A 393 0.07 21.69 8.69
N ARG A 394 0.74 22.82 8.41
CA ARG A 394 0.21 24.14 8.74
C ARG A 394 -1.06 24.43 7.96
N SER A 395 -1.05 24.24 6.66
CA SER A 395 -2.20 24.48 5.77
C SER A 395 -3.35 23.53 6.09
N ILE A 396 -3.06 22.25 6.36
CA ILE A 396 -4.06 21.27 6.82
C ILE A 396 -4.69 21.77 8.13
N ARG A 397 -3.88 22.14 9.12
CA ARG A 397 -4.36 22.63 10.43
C ARG A 397 -5.23 23.87 10.28
N GLU A 398 -4.83 24.82 9.45
CA GLU A 398 -5.63 26.03 9.17
C GLU A 398 -6.95 25.66 8.53
N ARG A 399 -6.95 24.75 7.55
CA ARG A 399 -8.17 24.33 6.84
C ARG A 399 -9.16 23.58 7.74
N LEU A 400 -8.67 22.72 8.64
CA LEU A 400 -9.50 21.99 9.60
C LEU A 400 -10.30 22.92 10.54
N ARG A 401 -9.81 24.12 10.83
CA ARG A 401 -10.54 25.12 11.66
C ARG A 401 -11.83 25.61 11.01
N TYR A 402 -11.95 25.48 9.69
CA TYR A 402 -13.11 25.91 8.92
C TYR A 402 -14.02 24.75 8.52
N PHE A 403 -13.75 23.54 8.99
CA PHE A 403 -14.64 22.41 8.74
C PHE A 403 -15.97 22.61 9.44
N ASP A 404 -17.06 22.37 8.72
CA ASP A 404 -18.40 22.29 9.32
C ASP A 404 -18.57 21.00 10.14
N GLU A 405 -19.74 20.85 10.78
CA GLU A 405 -20.04 19.69 11.61
C GLU A 405 -20.02 18.38 10.80
N THR A 406 -20.57 18.39 9.58
CA THR A 406 -20.62 17.22 8.70
C THR A 406 -19.21 16.79 8.27
N GLN A 407 -18.36 17.75 7.90
CA GLN A 407 -16.97 17.50 7.52
C GLN A 407 -16.16 16.92 8.68
N ASN A 408 -16.26 17.52 9.87
CA ASN A 408 -15.59 17.02 11.06
C ASN A 408 -16.05 15.59 11.42
N ARG A 409 -17.36 15.35 11.39
CA ARG A 409 -17.94 14.03 11.65
C ARG A 409 -17.42 13.00 10.65
N ASN A 410 -17.43 13.33 9.35
CA ASN A 410 -16.96 12.44 8.29
C ASN A 410 -15.46 12.15 8.38
N LEU A 411 -14.64 13.16 8.68
CA LEU A 411 -13.20 12.99 8.88
C LEU A 411 -12.94 12.01 10.03
N VAL A 412 -13.55 12.25 11.20
CA VAL A 412 -13.37 11.39 12.38
C VAL A 412 -13.82 9.96 12.10
N MET A 413 -14.97 9.77 11.45
CA MET A 413 -15.46 8.43 11.13
C MET A 413 -14.52 7.69 10.17
N PHE A 414 -14.03 8.38 9.14
CA PHE A 414 -13.12 7.80 8.16
C PHE A 414 -11.78 7.40 8.79
N MET A 415 -11.15 8.31 9.57
CA MET A 415 -9.89 8.02 10.25
C MET A 415 -10.06 6.90 11.31
N LYS A 416 -11.22 6.83 11.96
CA LYS A 416 -11.55 5.74 12.89
C LYS A 416 -11.67 4.39 12.19
N LEU A 417 -12.30 4.33 11.02
CA LEU A 417 -12.36 3.10 10.21
C LEU A 417 -10.97 2.59 9.83
N ARG A 418 -10.09 3.51 9.37
CA ARG A 418 -8.70 3.18 9.05
C ARG A 418 -7.97 2.63 10.28
N LYS A 419 -8.10 3.30 11.43
CA LYS A 419 -7.51 2.83 12.70
C LYS A 419 -8.01 1.45 13.15
N ILE A 420 -9.31 1.19 13.04
CA ILE A 420 -9.89 -0.12 13.40
C ILE A 420 -9.30 -1.20 12.50
N SER A 421 -9.16 -0.90 11.20
CA SER A 421 -8.62 -1.82 10.20
C SER A 421 -7.13 -2.09 10.46
N SER A 422 -6.32 -1.06 10.65
CA SER A 422 -4.88 -1.23 10.92
C SER A 422 -4.59 -1.97 12.22
N ARG A 423 -5.40 -1.74 13.26
CA ARG A 423 -5.33 -2.51 14.52
C ARG A 423 -5.69 -3.97 14.32
N LYS A 424 -6.69 -4.24 13.47
CA LYS A 424 -7.10 -5.60 13.15
C LYS A 424 -5.97 -6.33 12.44
N ASN A 425 -5.43 -5.74 11.38
CA ASN A 425 -4.28 -6.26 10.66
C ASN A 425 -3.53 -5.12 9.99
N LYS A 426 -2.22 -4.97 10.27
CA LYS A 426 -1.42 -3.90 9.66
C LYS A 426 -1.36 -3.99 8.13
N TYR A 427 -1.51 -5.19 7.55
CA TYR A 427 -1.46 -5.40 6.10
C TYR A 427 -2.74 -4.96 5.38
N PHE A 428 -3.74 -4.45 6.10
CA PHE A 428 -4.79 -3.62 5.48
C PHE A 428 -4.28 -2.24 5.06
N ASP A 429 -3.13 -1.80 5.56
CA ASP A 429 -2.46 -0.58 5.15
C ASP A 429 -1.18 -0.92 4.39
N ASN A 430 -1.01 -0.36 3.19
CA ASN A 430 0.25 -0.42 2.45
C ASN A 430 0.54 0.94 1.79
N MET A 431 1.73 1.49 2.01
CA MET A 431 2.10 2.80 1.50
C MET A 431 3.61 2.88 1.28
N SER A 432 4.02 3.64 0.26
CA SER A 432 5.42 4.01 0.06
C SER A 432 6.02 4.68 1.30
N LYS A 433 7.34 4.55 1.50
CA LYS A 433 8.08 5.21 2.60
C LYS A 433 8.27 6.73 2.40
N ASN A 434 7.24 7.41 1.93
CA ASN A 434 7.17 8.86 1.84
C ASN A 434 6.86 9.43 3.24
N LEU A 435 7.89 9.93 3.91
CA LEU A 435 7.83 10.38 5.30
C LEU A 435 6.90 11.59 5.47
N GLN A 436 6.88 12.54 4.52
CA GLN A 436 5.97 13.69 4.59
C GLN A 436 4.50 13.24 4.51
N GLN A 437 4.20 12.29 3.62
CA GLN A 437 2.85 11.75 3.48
C GLN A 437 2.42 11.01 4.76
N ILE A 438 3.31 10.19 5.33
CA ILE A 438 3.11 9.49 6.61
C ILE A 438 2.82 10.49 7.73
N GLU A 439 3.67 11.51 7.88
CA GLU A 439 3.56 12.53 8.92
C GLU A 439 2.23 13.29 8.84
N ARG A 440 1.80 13.68 7.63
CA ARG A 440 0.53 14.39 7.41
C ARG A 440 -0.69 13.51 7.71
N ILE A 441 -0.63 12.22 7.39
CA ILE A 441 -1.68 11.26 7.76
C ILE A 441 -1.71 11.07 9.28
N GLN A 442 -0.55 10.95 9.92
CA GLN A 442 -0.45 10.83 11.38
C GLN A 442 -1.01 12.07 12.07
N PHE A 443 -0.68 13.27 11.58
CA PHE A 443 -1.26 14.51 12.09
C PHE A 443 -2.80 14.50 12.05
N LEU A 444 -3.41 14.00 10.97
CA LEU A 444 -4.87 13.87 10.87
C LEU A 444 -5.44 12.84 11.86
N MET A 445 -4.72 11.74 12.13
CA MET A 445 -5.11 10.75 13.14
C MET A 445 -5.11 11.38 14.54
N GLU A 446 -4.03 12.09 14.89
CA GLU A 446 -3.87 12.79 16.17
C GLU A 446 -4.93 13.88 16.34
N TYR A 447 -5.22 14.65 15.27
CA TYR A 447 -6.30 15.64 15.27
C TYR A 447 -7.67 15.04 15.61
N CYS A 448 -7.93 13.80 15.16
CA CYS A 448 -9.15 13.06 15.48
C CYS A 448 -9.13 12.37 16.86
N ASN A 449 -8.07 12.55 17.66
CA ASN A 449 -7.83 11.85 18.94
C ASN A 449 -7.75 10.33 18.78
N LEU A 450 -7.10 9.87 17.71
CA LEU A 450 -6.92 8.48 17.34
C LEU A 450 -5.43 8.11 17.37
#